data_AF-A0A397FAR1-F1
#
_entry.id   AF-A0A397FAR1-F1
#
_cell.length_a   1.000
_cell.length_b   1.000
_cell.length_c   1.000
_cell.angle_alpha   90.00
_cell.angle_beta   90.00
_cell.angle_gamma   90.00
#
_symmetry.space_group_name_H-M   'P 1'
#
loop_
_entity.id
_entity.type
_entity.pdbx_description
1 polymer ?
#
loop_
_entity_poly.entity_id
_entity_poly.type
_entity_poly.pdbx_seq_one_letter_code
_entity_poly.pdbx_strand_id
1 'polypeptide(L)'
;MFNIVVKGTVKELVAEANKLSWDAAKECKRQFMHDRLYYERKKDRIAPDYDRLFKHYAPMVASVVAALRQSLPATHTPRMFVARTLAFVQCLPYERAEGGFRRPFAVLTDLRGNCGSKTTLFLALLHHAYPTLDKCVCLIPQHVFAGVKLEKVEGDIMVGDENQFVAVEPVGIRQNVTMTDLQHSNIPPQHPTTHPSPPKSNAIKSSTMPSPPNLFKEALHQQMPRQPRPRRGKPPPYNQPAADNVSLGEQMQHQYYEERVVVLVQRCTEAETKLGVLTSERRDVDTQLQHLQMEIEFKRSTVAEAEALTQQLHAERRNRQALA
;
A
#
# COMPACT_ATOMS: atom_id res chain seq x y z
N MET A 1 4.38 -23.87 8.11
CA MET A 1 4.02 -23.96 9.55
C MET A 1 5.13 -24.76 10.22
N PHE A 2 5.71 -24.28 11.30
CA PHE A 2 6.73 -25.04 12.03
C PHE A 2 6.03 -26.22 12.70
N ASN A 3 6.33 -27.44 12.25
CA ASN A 3 5.79 -28.65 12.87
C ASN A 3 6.86 -29.18 13.84
N ILE A 4 6.73 -28.82 15.12
CA ILE A 4 7.62 -29.33 16.16
C ILE A 4 6.99 -30.64 16.65
N VAL A 5 7.67 -31.75 16.39
CA VAL A 5 7.25 -33.08 16.83
C VAL A 5 8.26 -33.61 17.83
N VAL A 6 7.83 -33.73 19.09
CA VAL A 6 8.62 -34.35 20.15
C VAL A 6 8.45 -35.87 20.07
N LYS A 7 9.57 -36.60 20.03
CA LYS A 7 9.60 -38.06 20.04
C LYS A 7 10.15 -38.56 21.39
N GLY A 8 9.62 -39.67 21.87
CA GLY A 8 10.05 -40.28 23.14
C GLY A 8 9.35 -41.62 23.40
N THR A 9 9.78 -42.31 24.45
CA THR A 9 9.29 -43.65 24.81
C THR A 9 8.13 -43.62 25.79
N VAL A 10 7.97 -42.53 26.56
CA VAL A 10 6.88 -42.34 27.54
C VAL A 10 5.76 -41.53 26.90
N LYS A 11 4.61 -42.17 26.64
CA LYS A 11 3.52 -41.58 25.83
C LYS A 11 2.95 -40.31 26.45
N GLU A 12 2.75 -40.28 27.76
CA GLU A 12 2.15 -39.16 28.48
C GLU A 12 3.06 -37.92 28.41
N LEU A 13 4.35 -38.10 28.68
CA LEU A 13 5.35 -37.03 28.59
C LEU A 13 5.51 -36.54 27.15
N VAL A 14 5.43 -37.44 26.16
CA VAL A 14 5.46 -37.06 24.73
C VAL A 14 4.23 -36.24 24.35
N ALA A 15 3.03 -36.59 24.84
CA ALA A 15 1.82 -35.84 24.58
C ALA A 15 1.86 -34.44 25.21
N GLU A 16 2.32 -34.34 26.47
CA GLU A 16 2.50 -33.07 27.17
C GLU A 16 3.55 -32.19 26.47
N ALA A 17 4.71 -32.75 26.13
CA ALA A 17 5.77 -32.03 25.45
C ALA A 17 5.35 -31.55 24.05
N ASN A 18 4.57 -32.34 23.31
CA ASN A 18 4.00 -31.92 22.03
C ASN A 18 3.01 -30.76 22.21
N LYS A 19 2.13 -30.82 23.22
CA LYS A 19 1.21 -29.71 23.53
C LYS A 19 1.97 -28.42 23.84
N LEU A 20 2.95 -28.47 24.74
CA LEU A 20 3.79 -27.31 25.10
C LEU A 20 4.53 -26.75 23.88
N SER A 21 5.07 -27.63 23.03
CA SER A 21 5.76 -27.23 21.79
C SER A 21 4.82 -26.52 20.81
N TRP A 22 3.58 -27.01 20.68
CA TRP A 22 2.55 -26.38 19.86
C TRP A 22 2.13 -25.00 20.37
N ASP A 23 1.96 -24.87 21.68
CA ASP A 23 1.58 -23.59 22.30
C ASP A 23 2.72 -22.56 22.17
N ALA A 24 3.97 -22.97 22.38
CA ALA A 24 5.15 -22.14 22.15
C ALA A 24 5.26 -21.73 20.67
N ALA A 25 5.06 -22.65 19.73
CA ALA A 25 5.12 -22.34 18.29
C ALA A 25 4.03 -21.34 17.86
N LYS A 26 2.81 -21.46 18.39
CA LYS A 26 1.72 -20.50 18.16
C LYS A 26 2.07 -19.12 18.69
N GLU A 27 2.62 -19.06 19.90
CA GLU A 27 3.00 -17.80 20.53
C GLU A 27 4.16 -17.12 19.78
N CYS A 28 5.21 -17.86 19.43
CA CYS A 28 6.31 -17.34 18.62
C CYS A 28 5.83 -16.84 17.25
N LYS A 29 4.89 -17.55 16.60
CA LYS A 29 4.30 -17.11 15.33
C LYS A 29 3.50 -15.82 15.51
N ARG A 30 2.65 -15.75 16.54
CA ARG A 30 1.85 -14.55 16.86
C ARG A 30 2.76 -13.35 17.09
N GLN A 31 3.82 -13.51 17.88
CA GLN A 31 4.81 -12.48 18.13
C GLN A 31 5.56 -12.07 16.84
N PHE A 32 6.04 -13.04 16.06
CA PHE A 32 6.72 -12.80 14.79
C PHE A 32 5.88 -11.96 13.81
N MET A 33 4.58 -12.27 13.71
CA MET A 33 3.63 -11.53 12.88
C MET A 33 3.39 -10.13 13.44
N HIS A 34 3.13 -10.04 14.75
CA HIS A 34 2.88 -8.77 15.43
C HIS A 34 4.04 -7.77 15.25
N ASP A 35 5.28 -8.24 15.36
CA ASP A 35 6.50 -7.41 15.22
C ASP A 35 6.73 -6.98 13.77
N ARG A 36 6.15 -7.72 12.81
CA ARG A 36 6.22 -7.41 11.38
C ARG A 36 5.00 -6.68 10.86
N LEU A 37 4.07 -6.29 11.75
CA LEU A 37 2.84 -5.57 11.44
C LEU A 37 1.87 -6.41 10.59
N TYR A 38 1.77 -7.69 10.92
CA TYR A 38 0.80 -8.64 10.37
C TYR A 38 0.00 -9.30 11.49
N TYR A 39 -1.14 -9.85 11.14
CA TYR A 39 -1.93 -10.71 12.02
C TYR A 39 -2.50 -11.91 11.27
N GLU A 40 -2.91 -12.91 12.02
CA GLU A 40 -3.56 -14.10 11.49
C GLU A 40 -5.08 -13.92 11.48
N ARG A 41 -5.69 -14.15 10.32
CA ARG A 41 -7.14 -14.27 10.14
C ARG A 41 -7.57 -15.72 10.29
N LYS A 42 -8.89 -15.94 10.37
CA LYS A 42 -9.51 -17.27 10.31
C LYS A 42 -8.97 -18.09 9.13
N LYS A 43 -8.78 -19.40 9.34
CA LYS A 43 -8.24 -20.37 8.38
C LYS A 43 -6.78 -20.10 8.00
N ASP A 44 -5.96 -19.70 8.98
CA ASP A 44 -4.52 -19.49 8.87
C ASP A 44 -4.06 -18.53 7.75
N ARG A 45 -4.91 -17.56 7.42
CA ARG A 45 -4.57 -16.54 6.41
C ARG A 45 -3.87 -15.37 7.06
N ILE A 46 -2.67 -15.04 6.58
CA ILE A 46 -1.91 -13.88 7.06
C ILE A 46 -2.47 -12.62 6.39
N ALA A 47 -2.70 -11.56 7.16
CA ALA A 47 -3.16 -10.28 6.67
C ALA A 47 -2.27 -9.13 7.18
N PRO A 48 -2.01 -8.10 6.35
CA PRO A 48 -1.35 -6.87 6.81
C PRO A 48 -2.20 -6.17 7.87
N ASP A 49 -1.55 -5.70 8.95
CA ASP A 49 -2.15 -4.78 9.90
C ASP A 49 -2.07 -3.36 9.36
N TYR A 50 -3.03 -3.01 8.50
CA TYR A 50 -3.01 -1.73 7.78
C TYR A 50 -2.93 -0.52 8.72
N ASP A 51 -3.62 -0.56 9.86
CA ASP A 51 -3.66 0.54 10.83
C ASP A 51 -2.28 0.78 11.46
N ARG A 52 -1.63 -0.28 11.93
CA ARG A 52 -0.27 -0.17 12.47
C ARG A 52 0.76 0.14 11.37
N LEU A 53 0.58 -0.40 10.16
CA LEU A 53 1.47 -0.19 9.02
C LEU A 53 1.54 1.28 8.61
N PHE A 54 0.42 1.93 8.33
CA PHE A 54 0.50 3.31 7.83
C PHE A 54 1.08 4.26 8.88
N LYS A 55 0.78 4.04 10.17
CA LYS A 55 1.33 4.82 11.29
C LYS A 55 2.84 4.62 11.40
N HIS A 56 3.29 3.37 11.32
CA HIS A 56 4.72 3.03 11.37
C HIS A 56 5.51 3.71 10.24
N TYR A 57 4.94 3.74 9.02
CA TYR A 57 5.61 4.31 7.85
C TYR A 57 5.46 5.83 7.68
N ALA A 58 4.54 6.47 8.41
CA ALA A 58 4.28 7.90 8.26
C ALA A 58 5.52 8.78 8.43
N PRO A 59 6.43 8.58 9.42
CA PRO A 59 7.64 9.39 9.52
C PRO A 59 8.58 9.23 8.31
N MET A 60 8.59 8.07 7.67
CA MET A 60 9.52 7.75 6.59
C MET A 60 9.16 8.41 5.25
N VAL A 61 7.92 8.90 5.10
CA VAL A 61 7.44 9.55 3.87
C VAL A 61 7.45 11.08 3.95
N ALA A 62 8.16 11.66 4.93
CA ALA A 62 8.21 13.09 5.18
C ALA A 62 8.61 13.92 3.95
N SER A 63 9.63 13.47 3.21
CA SER A 63 10.11 14.14 1.99
C SER A 63 9.05 14.19 0.90
N VAL A 64 8.27 13.10 0.74
CA VAL A 64 7.17 13.03 -0.22
C VAL A 64 6.05 13.98 0.20
N VAL A 65 5.70 14.02 1.48
CA VAL A 65 4.70 14.98 1.98
C VAL A 65 5.12 16.42 1.77
N ALA A 66 6.40 16.75 2.01
CA ALA A 66 6.93 18.08 1.75
C ALA A 66 6.76 18.48 0.28
N ALA A 67 7.11 17.58 -0.67
CA ALA A 67 6.93 17.80 -2.10
C ALA A 67 5.44 17.97 -2.49
N LEU A 68 4.55 17.16 -1.92
CA LEU A 68 3.10 17.28 -2.15
C LEU A 68 2.56 18.63 -1.65
N ARG A 69 2.99 19.09 -0.48
CA ARG A 69 2.60 20.42 0.07
C ARG A 69 3.11 21.57 -0.79
N GLN A 70 4.35 21.50 -1.26
CA GLN A 70 4.93 22.53 -2.13
C GLN A 70 4.16 22.70 -3.45
N SER A 71 3.52 21.65 -3.93
CA SER A 71 2.68 21.71 -5.13
C SER A 71 1.27 22.28 -4.91
N LEU A 72 0.94 22.67 -3.67
CA LEU A 72 -0.34 23.23 -3.28
C LEU A 72 -0.18 24.70 -2.85
N PRO A 73 -1.25 25.51 -2.96
CA PRO A 73 -1.26 26.85 -2.37
C PRO A 73 -0.99 26.81 -0.86
N ALA A 74 -0.42 27.88 -0.30
CA ALA A 74 -0.18 27.98 1.14
C ALA A 74 -1.47 27.84 1.98
N THR A 75 -2.62 28.18 1.40
CA THR A 75 -3.95 28.11 2.02
C THR A 75 -4.69 26.79 1.75
N HIS A 76 -3.99 25.72 1.39
CA HIS A 76 -4.62 24.45 1.04
C HIS A 76 -5.39 23.83 2.22
N THR A 77 -6.55 23.25 1.91
CA THR A 77 -7.35 22.51 2.89
C THR A 77 -6.90 21.05 2.97
N PRO A 78 -7.26 20.29 4.04
CA PRO A 78 -7.03 18.85 4.09
C PRO A 78 -7.63 18.11 2.88
N ARG A 79 -8.80 18.55 2.40
CA ARG A 79 -9.45 18.01 1.20
C ARG A 79 -8.58 18.18 -0.05
N MET A 80 -7.94 19.35 -0.23
CA MET A 80 -7.00 19.58 -1.34
C MET A 80 -5.77 18.68 -1.23
N PHE A 81 -5.23 18.50 -0.02
CA PHE A 81 -4.09 17.61 0.20
C PHE A 81 -4.45 16.14 -0.08
N VAL A 82 -5.63 15.69 0.35
CA VAL A 82 -6.16 14.36 0.05
C VAL A 82 -6.25 14.14 -1.46
N ALA A 83 -6.83 15.08 -2.20
CA ALA A 83 -6.94 15.01 -3.66
C ALA A 83 -5.56 14.92 -4.33
N ARG A 84 -4.61 15.75 -3.89
CA ARG A 84 -3.24 15.75 -4.42
C ARG A 84 -2.50 14.46 -4.14
N THR A 85 -2.67 13.92 -2.94
CA THR A 85 -2.07 12.64 -2.53
C THR A 85 -2.67 11.47 -3.32
N LEU A 86 -3.99 11.48 -3.54
CA LEU A 86 -4.65 10.49 -4.40
C LEU A 86 -4.07 10.53 -5.80
N ALA A 87 -3.99 11.71 -6.44
CA ALA A 87 -3.43 11.85 -7.78
C ALA A 87 -2.00 11.27 -7.87
N PHE A 88 -1.14 11.59 -6.89
CA PHE A 88 0.21 11.03 -6.82
C PHE A 88 0.22 9.51 -6.71
N VAL A 89 -0.54 8.95 -5.76
CA VAL A 89 -0.56 7.49 -5.54
C VAL A 89 -1.16 6.79 -6.76
N GLN A 90 -2.22 7.32 -7.36
CA GLN A 90 -2.90 6.75 -8.53
C GLN A 90 -2.01 6.69 -9.77
N CYS A 91 -1.03 7.59 -9.91
CA CYS A 91 -0.04 7.53 -10.98
C CYS A 91 0.89 6.31 -10.88
N LEU A 92 1.02 5.67 -9.71
CA LEU A 92 1.84 4.46 -9.57
C LEU A 92 1.13 3.24 -10.19
N PRO A 93 1.78 2.45 -11.06
CA PRO A 93 1.23 1.22 -11.61
C PRO A 93 0.53 0.30 -10.61
N TYR A 94 -0.62 -0.26 -11.03
CA TYR A 94 -1.33 -1.27 -10.26
C TYR A 94 -0.65 -2.63 -10.43
N GLU A 95 -0.41 -3.32 -9.32
CA GLU A 95 0.08 -4.69 -9.31
C GLU A 95 -1.04 -5.65 -8.90
N ARG A 96 -1.17 -6.77 -9.62
CA ARG A 96 -2.14 -7.82 -9.26
C ARG A 96 -1.84 -8.40 -7.89
N ALA A 97 -2.87 -8.87 -7.20
CA ALA A 97 -2.77 -9.34 -5.81
C ALA A 97 -1.75 -10.49 -5.60
N GLU A 98 -1.47 -11.27 -6.64
CA GLU A 98 -0.46 -12.33 -6.66
C GLU A 98 0.96 -11.84 -6.38
N GLY A 99 1.26 -10.57 -6.64
CA GLY A 99 2.55 -9.94 -6.31
C GLY A 99 2.78 -9.71 -4.81
N GLY A 100 1.79 -10.04 -3.97
CA GLY A 100 1.86 -9.86 -2.52
C GLY A 100 1.67 -8.40 -2.09
N PHE A 101 1.64 -8.19 -0.77
CA PHE A 101 1.55 -6.84 -0.20
C PHE A 101 2.93 -6.16 -0.19
N ARG A 102 3.01 -4.94 -0.74
CA ARG A 102 4.18 -4.08 -0.66
C ARG A 102 4.00 -3.02 0.42
N ARG A 103 5.05 -2.86 1.23
CA ARG A 103 5.10 -1.80 2.25
C ARG A 103 5.30 -0.43 1.57
N PRO A 104 4.90 0.70 2.20
CA PRO A 104 4.95 2.03 1.58
C PRO A 104 6.27 2.40 0.91
N PHE A 105 7.41 2.10 1.54
CA PHE A 105 8.71 2.38 0.93
C PHE A 105 8.97 1.55 -0.33
N ALA A 106 8.59 0.27 -0.34
CA ALA A 106 8.69 -0.59 -1.52
C ALA A 106 7.77 -0.13 -2.65
N VAL A 107 6.59 0.40 -2.33
CA VAL A 107 5.69 0.99 -3.35
C VAL A 107 6.35 2.19 -4.04
N LEU A 108 7.10 3.00 -3.29
CA LEU A 108 7.83 4.16 -3.82
C LEU A 108 9.08 3.77 -4.61
N THR A 109 9.82 2.75 -4.18
CA THR A 109 11.04 2.31 -4.89
C THR A 109 10.75 1.47 -6.11
N ASP A 110 9.75 0.60 -6.03
CA ASP A 110 9.38 -0.33 -7.10
C ASP A 110 8.36 0.28 -8.05
N LEU A 111 7.87 1.49 -7.73
CA LEU A 111 6.89 2.25 -8.49
C LEU A 111 5.61 1.48 -8.81
N ARG A 112 5.18 0.57 -7.92
CA ARG A 112 3.96 -0.22 -8.11
C ARG A 112 3.38 -0.74 -6.80
N GLY A 113 2.10 -1.11 -6.83
CA GLY A 113 1.50 -1.85 -5.73
C GLY A 113 0.05 -2.25 -5.98
N ASN A 114 -0.42 -3.23 -5.22
CA ASN A 114 -1.83 -3.61 -5.22
C ASN A 114 -2.68 -2.65 -4.37
N CYS A 115 -3.99 -2.90 -4.28
CA CYS A 115 -4.91 -2.02 -3.53
C CYS A 115 -4.55 -1.84 -2.05
N GLY A 116 -4.17 -2.89 -1.33
CA GLY A 116 -3.71 -2.77 0.06
C GLY A 116 -2.45 -1.93 0.18
N SER A 117 -1.48 -2.14 -0.71
CA SER A 117 -0.19 -1.45 -0.71
C SER A 117 -0.34 0.05 -0.97
N LYS A 118 -1.10 0.40 -2.03
CA LYS A 118 -1.37 1.79 -2.41
C LYS A 118 -2.20 2.52 -1.36
N THR A 119 -3.19 1.85 -0.78
CA THR A 119 -3.97 2.40 0.34
C THR A 119 -3.11 2.65 1.59
N THR A 120 -2.17 1.76 1.88
CA THR A 120 -1.25 1.94 3.00
C THR A 120 -0.31 3.12 2.77
N LEU A 121 0.23 3.26 1.55
CA LEU A 121 1.05 4.42 1.18
C LEU A 121 0.25 5.74 1.29
N PHE A 122 -0.96 5.76 0.73
CA PHE A 122 -1.85 6.92 0.82
C PHE A 122 -2.11 7.34 2.28
N LEU A 123 -2.46 6.39 3.13
CA LEU A 123 -2.72 6.66 4.55
C LEU A 123 -1.44 7.06 5.31
N ALA A 124 -0.26 6.56 4.95
CA ALA A 124 1.00 6.97 5.56
C ALA A 124 1.31 8.44 5.24
N LEU A 125 1.15 8.84 3.97
CA LEU A 125 1.30 10.23 3.53
C LEU A 125 0.30 11.15 4.24
N LEU A 126 -0.96 10.73 4.32
CA LEU A 126 -2.01 11.49 5.00
C LEU A 126 -1.79 11.57 6.51
N HIS A 127 -1.37 10.49 7.16
CA HIS A 127 -1.09 10.47 8.59
C HIS A 127 0.10 11.36 8.95
N HIS A 128 1.15 11.40 8.12
CA HIS A 128 2.27 12.31 8.32
C HIS A 128 1.83 13.78 8.17
N ALA A 129 1.00 14.08 7.16
CA ALA A 129 0.53 15.43 6.92
C ALA A 129 -0.48 15.91 7.98
N TYR A 130 -1.40 15.04 8.40
CA TYR A 130 -2.47 15.33 9.35
C TYR A 130 -2.62 14.14 10.34
N PRO A 131 -1.79 14.10 11.39
CA PRO A 131 -1.81 13.01 12.36
C PRO A 131 -3.19 12.84 13.03
N THR A 132 -3.83 13.96 13.37
CA THR A 132 -5.11 14.06 14.09
C THR A 132 -6.36 13.94 13.21
N LEU A 133 -6.21 13.89 11.88
CA LEU A 133 -7.35 13.73 10.98
C LEU A 133 -7.87 12.30 11.06
N ASP A 134 -9.11 12.11 11.48
CA ASP A 134 -9.72 10.76 11.56
C ASP A 134 -9.75 10.11 10.17
N LYS A 135 -9.35 8.84 10.13
CA LYS A 135 -9.22 8.05 8.91
C LYS A 135 -9.32 6.57 9.24
N CYS A 136 -9.83 5.79 8.29
CA CYS A 136 -10.01 4.36 8.45
C CYS A 136 -9.59 3.62 7.17
N VAL A 137 -9.37 2.31 7.33
CA VAL A 137 -9.13 1.38 6.23
C VAL A 137 -10.44 0.65 5.97
N CYS A 138 -10.93 0.69 4.74
CA CYS A 138 -12.14 0.00 4.32
C CYS A 138 -11.76 -1.29 3.59
N LEU A 139 -12.27 -2.42 4.08
CA LEU A 139 -11.98 -3.75 3.56
C LEU A 139 -13.27 -4.36 3.03
N ILE A 140 -13.33 -4.61 1.73
CA ILE A 140 -14.43 -5.32 1.07
C ILE A 140 -13.85 -6.59 0.40
N PRO A 141 -14.69 -7.53 -0.07
CA PRO A 141 -14.19 -8.68 -0.81
C PRO A 141 -13.26 -8.25 -1.95
N GLN A 142 -12.02 -8.78 -1.94
CA GLN A 142 -11.00 -8.56 -2.98
C GLN A 142 -10.55 -7.10 -3.19
N HIS A 143 -10.81 -6.19 -2.24
CA HIS A 143 -10.41 -4.81 -2.38
C HIS A 143 -10.19 -4.08 -1.04
N VAL A 144 -9.33 -3.08 -1.06
CA VAL A 144 -8.91 -2.27 0.10
C VAL A 144 -8.82 -0.83 -0.36
N PHE A 145 -9.54 0.06 0.31
CA PHE A 145 -9.54 1.50 0.09
C PHE A 145 -9.57 2.24 1.45
N ALA A 146 -9.69 3.56 1.47
CA ALA A 146 -9.67 4.33 2.71
C ALA A 146 -10.92 5.20 2.90
N GLY A 147 -11.22 5.52 4.15
CA GLY A 147 -12.16 6.57 4.54
C GLY A 147 -11.41 7.69 5.24
N VAL A 148 -11.76 8.95 4.96
CA VAL A 148 -11.17 10.14 5.61
C VAL A 148 -12.28 11.05 6.10
N LYS A 149 -12.19 11.53 7.35
CA LYS A 149 -13.21 12.40 7.94
C LYS A 149 -13.02 13.83 7.43
N LEU A 150 -13.71 14.14 6.36
CA LEU A 150 -13.74 15.44 5.73
C LEU A 150 -15.16 16.02 5.81
N GLU A 151 -15.28 17.34 5.73
CA GLU A 151 -16.57 18.00 5.56
C GLU A 151 -17.26 17.48 4.30
N LYS A 152 -18.45 16.87 4.45
CA LYS A 152 -19.19 16.27 3.34
C LYS A 152 -19.57 17.30 2.29
N VAL A 153 -19.28 17.01 1.03
CA VAL A 153 -19.75 17.80 -0.13
C VAL A 153 -20.63 16.97 -1.05
N GLU A 154 -21.32 17.64 -1.98
CA GLU A 154 -22.17 16.99 -2.96
C GLU A 154 -21.36 15.99 -3.81
N GLY A 155 -21.87 14.74 -3.88
CA GLY A 155 -21.25 13.66 -4.64
C GLY A 155 -20.17 12.87 -3.89
N ASP A 156 -19.86 13.21 -2.63
CA ASP A 156 -19.06 12.33 -1.78
C ASP A 156 -19.81 11.01 -1.50
N ILE A 157 -19.11 9.90 -1.61
CA ILE A 157 -19.56 8.60 -1.11
C ILE A 157 -19.13 8.51 0.36
N MET A 158 -20.08 8.20 1.24
CA MET A 158 -19.81 8.08 2.67
C MET A 158 -19.67 6.61 3.07
N VAL A 159 -18.74 6.32 3.98
CA VAL A 159 -18.43 4.98 4.49
C VAL A 159 -18.18 5.00 6.00
N GLY A 160 -18.14 3.81 6.61
CA GLY A 160 -18.07 3.62 8.06
C GLY A 160 -19.45 3.40 8.66
N ASP A 161 -19.48 2.87 9.89
CA ASP A 161 -20.73 2.43 10.55
C ASP A 161 -21.78 3.54 10.68
N GLU A 162 -21.36 4.80 10.75
CA GLU A 162 -22.22 5.99 10.87
C GLU A 162 -22.14 6.89 9.62
N ASN A 163 -21.57 6.41 8.50
CA ASN A 163 -21.34 7.20 7.29
C ASN A 163 -20.54 8.49 7.55
N GLN A 164 -19.57 8.43 8.46
CA GLN A 164 -18.80 9.58 8.95
C GLN A 164 -17.52 9.86 8.16
N PHE A 165 -17.14 8.97 7.23
CA PHE A 165 -15.92 9.11 6.43
C PHE A 165 -16.25 9.28 4.95
N VAL A 166 -15.56 10.19 4.27
CA VAL A 166 -15.57 10.27 2.81
C VAL A 166 -14.70 9.13 2.26
N ALA A 167 -15.26 8.31 1.39
CA ALA A 167 -14.54 7.26 0.70
C ALA A 167 -13.52 7.87 -0.26
N VAL A 168 -12.29 7.36 -0.20
CA VAL A 168 -11.20 7.74 -1.11
C VAL A 168 -10.58 6.48 -1.69
N GLU A 169 -10.24 6.54 -2.98
CA GLU A 169 -9.82 5.38 -3.76
C GLU A 169 -8.37 5.52 -4.26
N PRO A 170 -7.36 5.01 -3.52
CA PRO A 170 -5.95 5.14 -3.88
C PRO A 170 -5.52 4.37 -5.13
N VAL A 171 -6.33 3.44 -5.65
CA VAL A 171 -6.03 2.75 -6.93
C VAL A 171 -6.66 3.39 -8.15
N GLY A 172 -7.49 4.41 -7.96
CA GLY A 172 -8.25 5.05 -9.04
C GLY A 172 -9.37 4.17 -9.57
N ILE A 173 -9.98 4.57 -10.69
CA ILE A 173 -10.96 3.74 -11.38
C ILE A 173 -10.21 2.50 -11.87
N ARG A 174 -10.48 1.33 -11.29
CA ARG A 174 -10.10 0.07 -11.94
C ARG A 174 -10.71 0.12 -13.33
N GLN A 175 -9.93 -0.14 -14.39
CA GLN A 175 -10.46 -0.31 -15.74
C GLN A 175 -11.54 -1.42 -15.86
N ASN A 176 -11.89 -2.11 -14.77
CA ASN A 176 -12.93 -3.15 -14.69
C ASN A 176 -13.70 -3.14 -13.35
N VAL A 177 -14.15 -2.00 -12.81
CA VAL A 177 -15.19 -1.99 -11.76
C VAL A 177 -16.37 -1.16 -12.24
N THR A 178 -17.49 -1.85 -12.48
CA THR A 178 -18.79 -1.22 -12.74
C THR A 178 -19.41 -0.72 -11.43
N MET A 179 -20.03 0.45 -11.47
CA MET A 179 -20.68 1.15 -10.34
C MET A 179 -21.71 0.33 -9.55
N THR A 180 -22.14 -0.82 -10.08
CA THR A 180 -23.06 -1.78 -9.46
C THR A 180 -22.47 -2.49 -8.24
N ASP A 181 -21.15 -2.64 -8.11
CA ASP A 181 -20.54 -3.39 -7.00
C ASP A 181 -20.53 -2.62 -5.65
N LEU A 182 -20.72 -1.30 -5.69
CA LEU A 182 -20.77 -0.45 -4.49
C LEU A 182 -22.17 -0.42 -3.84
N GLN A 183 -23.21 -0.92 -4.51
CA GLN A 183 -24.60 -0.83 -4.03
C GLN A 183 -25.08 -2.04 -3.22
N HIS A 184 -24.28 -3.10 -3.05
CA HIS A 184 -24.75 -4.36 -2.46
C HIS A 184 -24.02 -4.86 -1.20
N SER A 185 -23.18 -4.05 -0.55
CA SER A 185 -22.61 -4.42 0.76
C SER A 185 -23.44 -3.85 1.92
N ASN A 186 -24.71 -4.26 2.02
CA ASN A 186 -25.46 -4.23 3.28
C ASN A 186 -25.66 -5.68 3.74
N ILE A 187 -24.76 -6.17 4.60
CA ILE A 187 -24.99 -7.41 5.36
C ILE A 187 -25.46 -6.96 6.75
N PRO A 188 -26.73 -7.21 7.14
CA PRO A 188 -27.21 -6.85 8.46
C PRO A 188 -26.82 -7.91 9.50
N PRO A 189 -26.54 -7.54 10.76
CA PRO A 189 -26.62 -8.50 11.87
C PRO A 189 -28.08 -8.81 12.19
N GLN A 190 -28.37 -10.10 12.40
CA GLN A 190 -29.66 -10.62 12.84
C GLN A 190 -29.89 -10.33 14.33
N HIS A 191 -30.98 -9.63 14.69
CA HIS A 191 -31.95 -10.01 15.74
C HIS A 191 -33.09 -8.95 15.86
N PRO A 192 -34.28 -9.33 16.38
CA PRO A 192 -35.54 -8.63 16.09
C PRO A 192 -35.89 -7.58 17.15
N THR A 193 -36.22 -6.37 16.72
CA THR A 193 -37.02 -5.44 17.52
C THR A 193 -37.92 -4.59 16.62
N THR A 194 -39.17 -4.50 17.07
CA THR A 194 -40.32 -3.83 16.45
C THR A 194 -40.35 -2.32 16.75
N HIS A 195 -41.11 -1.57 15.93
CA HIS A 195 -41.65 -0.20 16.11
C HIS A 195 -40.93 0.96 15.37
N PRO A 196 -41.62 2.10 15.10
CA PRO A 196 -42.25 2.36 13.79
C PRO A 196 -41.71 3.65 13.12
N SER A 197 -41.97 3.80 11.82
CA SER A 197 -41.55 4.94 10.99
C SER A 197 -42.20 6.28 11.40
N PRO A 198 -41.50 7.43 11.31
CA PRO A 198 -42.10 8.75 11.27
C PRO A 198 -42.18 9.33 9.82
N PRO A 199 -42.98 10.40 9.61
CA PRO A 199 -43.63 10.68 8.34
C PRO A 199 -42.83 11.59 7.39
N LYS A 200 -43.23 11.55 6.11
CA LYS A 200 -42.77 12.41 5.02
C LYS A 200 -43.10 13.88 5.30
N SER A 201 -42.14 14.79 5.06
CA SER A 201 -42.42 16.23 4.99
C SER A 201 -41.78 16.87 3.75
N ASN A 202 -42.46 17.93 3.31
CA ASN A 202 -42.49 18.46 1.95
C ASN A 202 -41.28 19.34 1.59
N ALA A 203 -41.06 19.41 0.27
CA ALA A 203 -40.10 20.24 -0.42
C ALA A 203 -40.23 21.74 -0.08
N ILE A 204 -39.07 22.38 0.18
CA ILE A 204 -38.89 23.83 0.08
C ILE A 204 -37.71 24.06 -0.88
N LYS A 205 -37.99 24.78 -1.96
CA LYS A 205 -37.00 25.28 -2.92
C LYS A 205 -36.09 26.28 -2.22
N SER A 206 -34.76 26.10 -2.28
CA SER A 206 -33.80 27.12 -1.88
C SER A 206 -32.82 27.44 -3.02
N SER A 207 -32.43 28.70 -3.01
CA SER A 207 -31.71 29.46 -4.02
C SER A 207 -30.31 28.94 -4.34
N THR A 208 -29.94 29.11 -5.60
CA THR A 208 -28.66 28.80 -6.24
C THR A 208 -27.47 29.50 -5.57
N MET A 209 -26.72 28.74 -4.77
CA MET A 209 -25.31 29.01 -4.46
C MET A 209 -24.46 28.00 -5.25
N PRO A 210 -23.26 28.36 -5.74
CA PRO A 210 -22.42 27.40 -6.46
C PRO A 210 -22.01 26.25 -5.52
N SER A 211 -22.34 25.02 -5.89
CA SER A 211 -22.01 23.83 -5.11
C SER A 211 -20.49 23.58 -5.10
N PRO A 212 -19.94 23.13 -3.96
CA PRO A 212 -18.52 22.81 -3.86
C PRO A 212 -18.15 21.58 -4.72
N PRO A 213 -16.92 21.51 -5.26
CA PRO A 213 -16.55 20.52 -6.27
C PRO A 213 -16.47 19.09 -5.69
N ASN A 214 -17.01 18.15 -6.46
CA ASN A 214 -16.95 16.71 -6.20
C ASN A 214 -15.51 16.20 -6.37
N LEU A 215 -14.92 15.59 -5.33
CA LEU A 215 -13.52 15.12 -5.32
C LEU A 215 -13.20 14.11 -6.43
N PHE A 216 -14.15 13.24 -6.76
CA PHE A 216 -14.02 12.28 -7.84
C PHE A 216 -13.97 13.00 -9.19
N LYS A 217 -14.83 14.01 -9.38
CA LYS A 217 -14.88 14.85 -10.59
C LYS A 217 -13.70 15.82 -10.69
N GLU A 218 -13.14 16.24 -9.56
CA GLU A 218 -12.01 17.18 -9.48
C GLU A 218 -10.67 16.49 -9.74
N ALA A 219 -10.48 15.25 -9.25
CA ALA A 219 -9.37 14.39 -9.66
C ALA A 219 -9.40 14.12 -11.19
N LEU A 220 -10.60 13.95 -11.75
CA LEU A 220 -10.83 13.86 -13.20
C LEU A 220 -10.58 15.18 -13.96
N HIS A 221 -10.96 16.34 -13.40
CA HIS A 221 -10.73 17.65 -14.03
C HIS A 221 -9.29 18.14 -13.91
N GLN A 222 -8.54 17.77 -12.88
CA GLN A 222 -7.11 18.07 -12.75
C GLN A 222 -6.24 17.25 -13.72
N GLN A 223 -6.83 16.26 -14.40
CA GLN A 223 -6.25 15.52 -15.51
C GLN A 223 -6.47 16.19 -16.88
N MET A 224 -7.19 17.33 -16.96
CA MET A 224 -7.41 18.09 -18.20
C MET A 224 -6.86 19.52 -18.11
N PRO A 225 -6.20 20.09 -19.16
CA PRO A 225 -5.73 21.47 -19.13
C PRO A 225 -6.90 22.46 -19.20
N ARG A 226 -6.91 23.50 -18.35
CA ARG A 226 -7.94 24.56 -18.38
C ARG A 226 -7.64 25.57 -19.50
N GLN A 227 -8.53 25.67 -20.51
CA GLN A 227 -8.50 26.75 -21.50
C GLN A 227 -8.92 28.12 -20.88
N PRO A 228 -8.45 29.26 -21.42
CA PRO A 228 -8.84 30.59 -20.94
C PRO A 228 -10.28 30.93 -21.36
N ARG A 229 -11.08 31.46 -20.44
CA ARG A 229 -12.44 31.97 -20.75
C ARG A 229 -12.37 33.31 -21.48
N PRO A 230 -13.13 33.52 -22.58
CA PRO A 230 -13.22 34.83 -23.22
C PRO A 230 -14.05 35.83 -22.39
N ARG A 231 -13.71 37.11 -22.52
CA ARG A 231 -14.44 38.26 -21.93
C ARG A 231 -15.85 38.39 -22.51
N ARG A 232 -16.78 38.87 -21.66
CA ARG A 232 -18.18 39.20 -21.98
C ARG A 232 -18.32 40.02 -23.27
N GLY A 233 -18.96 39.42 -24.27
CA GLY A 233 -19.58 40.07 -25.42
C GLY A 233 -20.91 39.37 -25.72
N LYS A 234 -21.92 40.13 -26.16
CA LYS A 234 -23.32 39.66 -26.39
C LYS A 234 -23.37 38.44 -27.33
N PRO A 235 -24.35 37.51 -27.18
CA PRO A 235 -24.45 36.36 -28.07
C PRO A 235 -25.14 36.75 -29.39
N PRO A 236 -24.68 36.28 -30.55
CA PRO A 236 -25.50 36.20 -31.76
C PRO A 236 -26.29 34.88 -31.77
N PRO A 237 -27.35 34.77 -32.59
CA PRO A 237 -28.33 33.70 -32.45
C PRO A 237 -27.85 32.39 -33.05
N TYR A 238 -28.45 31.33 -32.53
CA TYR A 238 -28.27 29.92 -32.86
C TYR A 238 -28.40 29.64 -34.36
N ASN A 239 -27.44 28.91 -34.94
CA ASN A 239 -27.68 27.93 -36.00
C ASN A 239 -26.48 26.96 -36.06
N GLN A 240 -26.75 25.68 -35.79
CA GLN A 240 -25.91 24.54 -36.16
C GLN A 240 -25.99 24.34 -37.69
N PRO A 241 -24.93 23.86 -38.38
CA PRO A 241 -24.61 22.42 -38.34
C PRO A 241 -23.12 22.02 -38.51
N ALA A 242 -22.90 20.72 -38.27
CA ALA A 242 -21.84 19.83 -38.77
C ALA A 242 -20.48 19.77 -38.06
N ALA A 243 -20.00 18.52 -38.01
CA ALA A 243 -18.74 18.04 -37.44
C ALA A 243 -17.50 18.50 -38.23
N ASP A 244 -16.35 18.19 -37.65
CA ASP A 244 -14.98 18.38 -38.15
C ASP A 244 -14.40 19.79 -37.97
N ASN A 245 -13.93 20.06 -36.74
CA ASN A 245 -12.83 20.98 -36.48
C ASN A 245 -12.17 20.57 -35.15
N VAL A 246 -11.29 19.56 -35.19
CA VAL A 246 -10.23 19.47 -34.18
C VAL A 246 -9.34 20.67 -34.44
N SER A 247 -9.28 21.60 -33.48
CA SER A 247 -8.53 22.84 -33.64
C SER A 247 -7.07 22.50 -33.92
N LEU A 248 -6.42 23.20 -34.86
CA LEU A 248 -4.98 23.04 -35.16
C LEU A 248 -4.11 23.16 -33.88
N GLY A 249 -4.60 23.89 -32.87
CA GLY A 249 -3.99 23.97 -31.54
C GLY A 249 -4.13 22.70 -30.68
N GLU A 250 -5.21 21.93 -30.84
CA GLU A 250 -5.42 20.63 -30.18
C GLU A 250 -4.50 19.56 -30.78
N GLN A 251 -4.27 19.58 -32.10
CA GLN A 251 -3.30 18.70 -32.76
C GLN A 251 -1.86 18.99 -32.32
N MET A 252 -1.47 20.27 -32.27
CA MET A 252 -0.14 20.65 -31.79
C MET A 252 0.07 20.37 -30.29
N GLN A 253 -0.97 20.53 -29.45
CA GLN A 253 -0.90 20.15 -28.04
C GLN A 253 -0.78 18.63 -27.90
N HIS A 254 -1.58 17.84 -28.61
CA HIS A 254 -1.47 16.37 -28.59
C HIS A 254 -0.05 15.91 -28.95
N GLN A 255 0.53 16.49 -29.99
CA GLN A 255 1.88 16.15 -30.45
C GLN A 255 2.95 16.51 -29.41
N TYR A 256 2.83 17.67 -28.75
CA TYR A 256 3.73 18.07 -27.66
C TYR A 256 3.58 17.22 -26.38
N TYR A 257 2.34 16.80 -26.05
CA TYR A 257 2.09 15.89 -24.93
C TYR A 257 2.61 14.48 -25.23
N GLU A 258 2.44 13.98 -26.44
CA GLU A 258 2.98 12.69 -26.89
C GLU A 258 4.51 12.68 -26.83
N GLU A 259 5.19 13.72 -27.32
CA GLU A 259 6.66 13.81 -27.26
C GLU A 259 7.18 13.82 -25.82
N ARG A 260 6.53 14.55 -24.90
CA ARG A 260 6.94 14.57 -23.48
C ARG A 260 6.64 13.28 -22.74
N VAL A 261 5.52 12.63 -23.04
CA VAL A 261 5.18 11.31 -22.49
C VAL A 261 6.16 10.27 -23.01
N VAL A 262 6.52 10.29 -24.30
CA VAL A 262 7.54 9.43 -24.88
C VAL A 262 8.89 9.64 -24.21
N VAL A 263 9.33 10.88 -24.01
CA VAL A 263 10.58 11.18 -23.29
C VAL A 263 10.54 10.71 -21.83
N LEU A 264 9.41 10.88 -21.14
CA LEU A 264 9.27 10.43 -19.76
C LEU A 264 9.27 8.90 -19.67
N VAL A 265 8.53 8.22 -20.54
CA VAL A 265 8.50 6.76 -20.66
C VAL A 265 9.90 6.24 -20.95
N GLN A 266 10.62 6.84 -21.90
CA GLN A 266 12.00 6.48 -22.23
C GLN A 266 12.92 6.60 -21.00
N ARG A 267 12.84 7.70 -20.25
CA ARG A 267 13.65 7.89 -19.03
C ARG A 267 13.27 6.92 -17.92
N CYS A 268 11.99 6.56 -17.80
CA CYS A 268 11.52 5.53 -16.89
C CYS A 268 12.06 4.14 -17.28
N THR A 269 12.00 3.79 -18.56
CA THR A 269 12.56 2.52 -19.08
C THR A 269 14.07 2.43 -18.87
N GLU A 270 14.80 3.53 -19.07
CA GLU A 270 16.23 3.61 -18.78
C GLU A 270 16.53 3.43 -17.29
N ALA A 271 15.72 4.04 -16.41
CA ALA A 271 15.85 3.90 -14.97
C ALA A 271 15.52 2.47 -14.51
N GLU A 272 14.49 1.83 -15.07
CA GLU A 272 14.14 0.43 -14.81
C GLU A 272 15.26 -0.51 -15.25
N THR A 273 15.86 -0.27 -16.42
CA THR A 273 16.99 -1.05 -16.93
C THR A 273 18.19 -0.92 -16.00
N LYS A 274 18.54 0.30 -15.57
CA LYS A 274 19.62 0.53 -14.60
C LYS A 274 19.35 -0.12 -13.25
N LEU A 275 18.11 -0.05 -12.75
CA LEU A 275 17.72 -0.70 -11.51
C LEU A 275 17.82 -2.23 -11.63
N GLY A 276 17.45 -2.80 -12.78
CA GLY A 276 17.60 -4.22 -13.08
C GLY A 276 19.06 -4.67 -13.02
N VAL A 277 19.97 -3.91 -13.65
CA VAL A 277 21.42 -4.18 -13.62
C VAL A 277 21.96 -4.13 -12.19
N LEU A 278 21.70 -3.03 -11.46
CA LEU A 278 22.15 -2.88 -10.06
C LEU A 278 21.60 -3.98 -9.14
N THR A 279 20.37 -4.44 -9.38
CA THR A 279 19.75 -5.54 -8.62
C THR A 279 20.39 -6.89 -8.94
N SER A 280 20.87 -7.08 -10.17
CA SER A 280 21.64 -8.26 -10.57
C SER A 280 23.03 -8.24 -9.92
N GLU A 281 23.75 -7.13 -10.05
CA GLU A 281 25.07 -6.95 -9.45
C GLU A 281 25.04 -7.16 -7.94
N ARG A 282 24.01 -6.65 -7.26
CA ARG A 282 23.82 -6.90 -5.82
C ARG A 282 23.62 -8.39 -5.51
N ARG A 283 22.85 -9.12 -6.31
CA ARG A 283 22.66 -10.57 -6.13
C ARG A 283 23.96 -11.34 -6.32
N ASP A 284 24.79 -10.92 -7.28
CA ASP A 284 26.10 -11.54 -7.51
C ASP A 284 27.04 -11.30 -6.32
N VAL A 285 27.07 -10.08 -5.78
CA VAL A 285 27.83 -9.74 -4.57
C VAL A 285 27.33 -10.54 -3.36
N ASP A 286 26.02 -10.64 -3.15
CA ASP A 286 25.45 -11.43 -2.05
C ASP A 286 25.82 -12.92 -2.17
N THR A 287 25.86 -13.45 -3.41
CA THR A 287 26.29 -14.83 -3.68
C THR A 287 27.78 -15.04 -3.39
N GLN A 288 28.64 -14.09 -3.79
CA GLN A 288 30.06 -14.12 -3.46
C GLN A 288 30.29 -14.05 -1.95
N LEU A 289 29.52 -13.21 -1.24
CA LEU A 289 29.59 -13.11 0.22
C LEU A 289 29.23 -14.44 0.90
N GLN A 290 28.18 -15.12 0.44
CA GLN A 290 27.78 -16.44 0.95
C GLN A 290 28.86 -17.49 0.70
N HIS A 291 29.48 -17.49 -0.48
CA HIS A 291 30.58 -18.42 -0.78
C HIS A 291 31.79 -18.19 0.13
N LEU A 292 32.19 -16.93 0.33
CA LEU A 292 33.29 -16.58 1.23
C LEU A 292 32.99 -16.95 2.69
N GLN A 293 31.74 -16.77 3.14
CA GLN A 293 31.32 -17.20 4.48
C GLN A 293 31.44 -18.72 4.65
N MET A 294 31.00 -19.50 3.66
CA MET A 294 31.13 -20.96 3.66
C MET A 294 32.60 -21.39 3.69
N GLU A 295 33.46 -20.73 2.91
CA GLU A 295 34.91 -21.04 2.89
C GLU A 295 35.58 -20.70 4.23
N ILE A 296 35.20 -19.60 4.87
CA ILE A 296 35.66 -19.24 6.21
C ILE A 296 35.24 -20.27 7.24
N GLU A 297 33.98 -20.73 7.21
CA GLU A 297 33.48 -21.78 8.11
C GLU A 297 34.21 -23.10 7.91
N PHE A 298 34.42 -23.51 6.65
CA PHE A 298 35.18 -24.71 6.32
C PHE A 298 36.62 -24.63 6.87
N LYS A 299 37.34 -23.54 6.60
CA LYS A 299 38.69 -23.31 7.11
C LYS A 299 38.74 -23.32 8.63
N ARG A 300 37.77 -22.71 9.31
CA ARG A 300 37.66 -22.74 10.78
C ARG A 300 37.47 -24.16 11.31
N SER A 301 36.65 -24.98 10.64
CA SER A 301 36.47 -26.39 11.00
C SER A 301 37.76 -27.17 10.87
N THR A 302 38.49 -27.01 9.75
CA THR A 302 39.76 -27.70 9.52
C THR A 302 40.83 -27.30 10.55
N VAL A 303 40.90 -26.02 10.91
CA VAL A 303 41.82 -25.55 11.97
C VAL A 303 41.46 -26.19 13.31
N ALA A 304 40.18 -26.25 13.67
CA ALA A 304 39.73 -26.89 14.91
C ALA A 304 40.07 -28.39 14.95
N GLU A 305 39.92 -29.11 13.83
CA GLU A 305 40.31 -30.52 13.72
C GLU A 305 41.82 -30.72 13.88
N ALA A 306 42.63 -29.87 13.25
CA ALA A 306 44.08 -29.92 13.37
C ALA A 306 44.55 -29.63 14.80
N GLU A 307 43.93 -28.67 15.49
CA GLU A 307 44.19 -28.38 16.90
C GLU A 307 43.82 -29.57 17.80
N ALA A 308 42.67 -30.20 17.57
CA ALA A 308 42.25 -31.39 18.32
C ALA A 308 43.22 -32.57 18.14
N LEU A 309 43.64 -32.85 16.91
CA LEU A 309 44.66 -33.86 16.60
C LEU A 309 45.99 -33.55 17.29
N THR A 310 46.42 -32.30 17.26
CA THR A 310 47.66 -31.86 17.93
C THR A 310 47.57 -32.08 19.45
N GLN A 311 46.44 -31.75 20.07
CA GLN A 311 46.19 -32.00 21.49
C GLN A 311 46.21 -33.50 21.84
N GLN A 312 45.60 -34.35 21.00
CA GLN A 312 45.63 -35.80 21.17
C GLN A 312 47.08 -36.34 21.11
N LEU A 313 47.86 -35.89 20.13
CA LEU A 313 49.25 -36.31 19.95
C LEU A 313 50.12 -35.89 21.15
N HIS A 314 49.91 -34.69 21.69
CA HIS A 314 50.56 -34.25 22.92
C HIS A 314 50.12 -35.05 24.16
N ALA A 315 48.86 -35.48 24.23
CA ALA A 315 48.37 -36.34 25.31
C ALA A 315 49.00 -37.75 25.24
N GLU A 316 49.05 -38.36 24.05
CA GLU A 316 49.69 -39.66 23.85
C GLU A 316 51.19 -39.64 24.19
N ARG A 317 51.92 -38.59 23.76
CA ARG A 317 53.35 -38.42 24.11
C ARG A 317 53.56 -38.34 25.62
N ARG A 318 52.72 -37.58 26.33
CA ARG A 318 52.76 -37.50 27.79
C ARG A 318 52.51 -38.85 28.46
N ASN A 319 51.51 -39.59 27.99
CA ASN A 319 51.22 -40.94 28.52
C ASN A 319 52.37 -41.92 28.28
N ARG A 320 53.01 -41.89 27.10
CA ARG A 320 54.19 -42.73 26.82
C ARG A 320 55.38 -42.39 27.70
N GLN A 321 55.62 -41.10 27.97
CA GLN A 321 56.69 -40.66 28.89
C GLN A 321 56.42 -41.03 30.34
N ALA A 322 55.15 -41.16 30.75
CA ALA A 322 54.79 -41.61 32.10
C ALA A 322 54.88 -43.14 32.30
N LEU A 323 54.97 -43.91 31.20
CA LEU A 323 55.06 -45.37 31.19
C LEU A 323 56.50 -45.90 31.03
N ALA A 324 57.47 -45.02 30.77
CA ALA A 324 58.89 -45.31 30.62
C ALA A 324 59.67 -44.85 31.85
#